data_AF-A0A535Z9R1-F1
#
_entry.id   AF-A0A535Z9R1-F1
#
_cell.length_a   1.000
_cell.length_b   1.000
_cell.length_c   1.000
_cell.angle_alpha   90.00
_cell.angle_beta   90.00
_cell.angle_gamma   90.00
#
_symmetry.space_group_name_H-M   'P 1'
#
loop_
_entity.id
_entity.type
_entity.pdbx_description
1 polymer ?
#
loop_
_entity_poly.entity_id
_entity_poly.type
_entity_poly.pdbx_seq_one_letter_code
_entity_poly.pdbx_strand_id
1 'polypeptide(L)'
;MASAPRPMGMTAAEGAYVKYPAPILLSLLASESRRAKAFVIGEDLGLVEPPVRRHLRKKGSLSYRLVWFEGSDPARWPRDAVAAVGTHDLPTIAGIWTRSEPERRLHHLRDKLVSLTHLPDETSPVDVAVAAYRHLARGRPRIVLVAMEDALGVHERPNVPGTIDEFPNWRLALPLPIEDIEQADGVTRIVAEMKAAGR
;
A
#
# COMPACT_ATOMS: atom_id res chain seq x y z
N MET A 1 -9.54 -5.78 -4.33
CA MET A 1 -9.97 -7.17 -4.58
C MET A 1 -10.18 -7.29 -6.09
N ALA A 2 -9.34 -8.07 -6.80
CA ALA A 2 -9.60 -8.34 -8.21
C ALA A 2 -10.86 -9.20 -8.31
N SER A 3 -11.91 -8.70 -8.99
CA SER A 3 -13.13 -9.45 -9.22
C SER A 3 -12.88 -10.58 -10.22
N ALA A 4 -13.46 -11.76 -9.96
CA ALA A 4 -13.45 -12.83 -10.95
C ALA A 4 -14.18 -12.36 -12.22
N PRO A 5 -13.75 -12.81 -13.43
CA PRO A 5 -14.51 -12.59 -14.64
C PRO A 5 -15.96 -13.02 -14.42
N ARG A 6 -16.90 -12.16 -14.82
CA ARG A 6 -18.33 -12.40 -14.66
C ARG A 6 -19.04 -12.20 -15.99
N PRO A 7 -20.08 -13.00 -16.29
CA PRO A 7 -20.91 -12.75 -17.46
C PRO A 7 -21.50 -11.34 -17.45
N MET A 8 -21.74 -10.79 -18.64
CA MET A 8 -22.32 -9.46 -18.78
C MET A 8 -23.70 -9.41 -18.12
N GLY A 9 -23.95 -8.40 -17.27
CA GLY A 9 -25.20 -8.24 -16.54
C GLY A 9 -25.30 -8.99 -15.21
N MET A 10 -24.32 -9.83 -14.85
CA MET A 10 -24.30 -10.57 -13.59
C MET A 10 -23.52 -9.87 -12.48
N THR A 11 -23.79 -10.29 -11.24
CA THR A 11 -23.07 -9.85 -10.03
C THR A 11 -21.73 -10.58 -9.86
N ALA A 12 -20.86 -10.08 -8.99
CA ALA A 12 -19.57 -10.72 -8.72
C ALA A 12 -19.71 -12.12 -8.07
N ALA A 13 -20.82 -12.39 -7.38
CA ALA A 13 -21.08 -13.69 -6.74
C ALA A 13 -21.32 -14.81 -7.76
N GLU A 14 -21.68 -14.45 -8.99
CA GLU A 14 -21.93 -15.38 -10.10
C GLU A 14 -20.68 -15.58 -10.98
N GLY A 15 -19.55 -14.97 -10.61
CA GLY A 15 -18.28 -15.13 -11.30
C GLY A 15 -17.62 -16.49 -11.04
N ALA A 16 -16.66 -16.83 -11.90
CA ALA A 16 -15.83 -18.03 -11.74
C ALA A 16 -14.36 -17.74 -12.06
N TYR A 17 -13.45 -18.50 -11.45
CA TYR A 17 -12.03 -18.41 -11.78
C TYR A 17 -11.74 -19.02 -13.15
N VAL A 18 -11.09 -18.25 -14.03
CA VAL A 18 -10.61 -18.71 -15.34
C VAL A 18 -9.11 -18.98 -15.23
N LYS A 19 -8.69 -20.17 -15.67
CA LYS A 19 -7.26 -20.56 -15.65
C LYS A 19 -6.52 -19.91 -16.81
N TYR A 20 -5.34 -19.36 -16.50
CA TYR A 20 -4.39 -18.84 -17.48
C TYR A 20 -3.11 -19.69 -17.50
N PRO A 21 -2.33 -19.69 -18.61
CA PRO A 21 -1.05 -20.39 -18.69
C PRO A 21 0.06 -19.65 -17.91
N ALA A 22 -0.11 -19.54 -16.59
CA ALA A 22 0.76 -18.76 -15.70
C ALA A 22 2.26 -19.07 -15.83
N PRO A 23 2.72 -20.34 -15.99
CA PRO A 23 4.15 -20.60 -16.17
C PRO A 23 4.76 -19.93 -17.40
N ILE A 24 3.99 -19.84 -18.50
CA ILE A 24 4.42 -19.20 -19.75
C ILE A 24 4.43 -17.68 -19.55
N LEU A 25 3.33 -17.12 -19.05
CA LEU A 25 3.19 -15.67 -18.83
C LEU A 25 4.26 -15.12 -17.87
N LEU A 26 4.51 -15.80 -16.75
CA LEU A 26 5.55 -15.39 -15.79
C LEU A 26 6.97 -15.53 -16.36
N SER A 27 7.20 -16.48 -17.27
CA SER A 27 8.51 -16.63 -17.92
C SER A 27 8.76 -15.53 -18.95
N LEU A 28 7.72 -15.14 -19.70
CA LEU A 28 7.77 -13.98 -20.59
C LEU A 28 8.01 -12.69 -19.80
N LEU A 29 7.23 -12.45 -18.73
CA LEU A 29 7.40 -11.29 -17.85
C LEU A 29 8.83 -11.21 -17.28
N ALA A 30 9.37 -12.32 -16.81
CA ALA A 30 10.74 -12.37 -16.30
C ALA A 30 11.80 -12.10 -17.40
N SER A 31 11.53 -12.52 -18.64
CA SER A 31 12.40 -12.24 -19.79
C SER A 31 12.41 -10.74 -20.12
N GLU A 32 11.23 -10.12 -20.21
CA GLU A 32 11.11 -8.69 -20.50
C GLU A 32 11.65 -7.81 -19.37
N SER A 33 11.42 -8.21 -18.11
CA SER A 33 12.05 -7.59 -16.93
C SER A 33 13.57 -7.55 -17.04
N ARG A 34 14.21 -8.66 -17.42
CA ARG A 34 15.67 -8.70 -17.63
C ARG A 34 16.12 -7.81 -18.78
N ARG A 35 15.40 -7.82 -19.91
CA ARG A 35 15.72 -6.96 -21.07
C ARG A 35 15.62 -5.48 -20.73
N ALA A 36 14.60 -5.09 -19.97
CA ALA A 36 14.37 -3.73 -19.53
C ALA A 36 15.22 -3.30 -18.32
N LYS A 37 15.96 -4.25 -17.70
CA LYS A 37 16.65 -4.03 -16.42
C LYS A 37 15.71 -3.50 -15.32
N ALA A 38 14.46 -3.94 -15.34
CA ALA A 38 13.41 -3.50 -14.44
C ALA A 38 13.03 -4.59 -13.45
N PHE A 39 12.79 -4.24 -12.19
CA PHE A 39 12.21 -5.17 -11.22
C PHE A 39 10.70 -5.34 -11.44
N VAL A 40 10.14 -6.43 -10.92
CA VAL A 40 8.71 -6.73 -10.99
C VAL A 40 8.16 -6.83 -9.57
N ILE A 41 7.14 -6.02 -9.26
CA ILE A 41 6.38 -6.11 -8.02
C ILE A 41 5.08 -6.82 -8.31
N GLY A 42 4.85 -7.95 -7.65
CA GLY A 42 3.56 -8.61 -7.62
C GLY A 42 2.71 -7.98 -6.52
N GLU A 43 1.63 -7.30 -6.90
CA GLU A 43 0.57 -6.89 -5.98
C GLU A 43 -0.15 -8.15 -5.49
N ASP A 44 0.43 -8.82 -4.49
CA ASP A 44 -0.07 -10.08 -3.97
C ASP A 44 -0.91 -9.86 -2.71
N LEU A 45 -1.91 -8.99 -2.79
CA LEU A 45 -2.81 -8.67 -1.67
C LEU A 45 -4.09 -9.52 -1.71
N GLY A 46 -4.72 -9.70 -0.55
CA GLY A 46 -5.96 -10.47 -0.41
C GLY A 46 -5.77 -11.99 -0.48
N LEU A 47 -6.75 -12.68 -1.08
CA LEU A 47 -6.84 -14.14 -1.13
C LEU A 47 -5.89 -14.74 -2.16
N VAL A 48 -4.58 -14.67 -1.88
CA VAL A 48 -3.54 -15.27 -2.71
C VAL A 48 -3.01 -16.52 -2.03
N GLU A 49 -3.22 -17.67 -2.65
CA GLU A 49 -2.78 -18.94 -2.09
C GLU A 49 -1.24 -19.01 -1.92
N PRO A 50 -0.74 -19.67 -0.86
CA PRO A 50 0.70 -19.82 -0.63
C PRO A 50 1.51 -20.38 -1.82
N PRO A 51 1.02 -21.35 -2.64
CA PRO A 51 1.72 -21.81 -3.83
C PRO A 51 1.97 -20.72 -4.88
N VAL A 52 1.04 -19.77 -5.02
CA VAL A 52 1.16 -18.64 -5.97
C VAL A 52 2.30 -17.73 -5.53
N ARG A 53 2.29 -17.31 -4.25
CA ARG A 53 3.37 -16.48 -3.68
C ARG A 53 4.74 -17.14 -3.80
N ARG A 54 4.82 -18.47 -3.58
CA ARG A 54 6.06 -19.23 -3.79
C ARG A 54 6.52 -19.20 -5.24
N HIS A 55 5.61 -19.34 -6.21
CA HIS A 55 5.95 -19.28 -7.63
C HIS A 55 6.45 -17.90 -8.06
N LEU A 56 5.77 -16.83 -7.64
CA LEU A 56 6.18 -15.45 -7.92
C LEU A 56 7.58 -15.19 -7.36
N ARG A 57 7.83 -15.57 -6.11
CA ARG A 57 9.15 -15.44 -5.49
C ARG A 57 10.23 -16.24 -6.22
N LYS A 58 9.94 -17.48 -6.63
CA LYS A 58 10.88 -18.30 -7.43
C LYS A 58 11.26 -17.65 -8.76
N LYS A 59 10.38 -16.83 -9.35
CA LYS A 59 10.64 -16.07 -10.58
C LYS A 59 11.33 -14.72 -10.32
N GLY A 60 11.59 -14.37 -9.05
CA GLY A 60 12.28 -13.14 -8.66
C GLY A 60 11.36 -11.93 -8.49
N SER A 61 10.04 -12.11 -8.46
CA SER A 61 9.09 -11.02 -8.21
C SER A 61 9.13 -10.60 -6.74
N LEU A 62 9.16 -9.28 -6.50
CA LEU A 62 8.99 -8.68 -5.19
C LEU A 62 7.53 -8.80 -4.76
N SER A 63 7.32 -9.17 -3.51
CA SER A 63 5.99 -9.19 -2.89
C SER A 63 5.55 -7.77 -2.48
N TYR A 64 4.27 -7.59 -2.13
CA TYR A 64 3.76 -6.31 -1.62
C TYR A 64 3.15 -6.44 -0.23
N ARG A 65 3.63 -5.66 0.74
CA ARG A 65 3.27 -5.78 2.16
C ARG A 65 2.80 -4.45 2.71
N LEU A 66 1.61 -4.46 3.30
CA LEU A 66 0.91 -3.26 3.75
C LEU A 66 0.67 -3.31 5.25
N VAL A 67 0.93 -2.21 5.96
CA VAL A 67 0.59 -2.08 7.38
C VAL A 67 -0.89 -2.41 7.63
N TRP A 68 -1.77 -1.95 6.74
CA TRP A 68 -3.21 -2.22 6.85
C TRP A 68 -3.59 -3.70 6.81
N PHE A 69 -2.82 -4.56 6.15
CA PHE A 69 -3.13 -5.98 6.04
C PHE A 69 -2.25 -6.88 6.91
N GLU A 70 -1.03 -6.45 7.23
CA GLU A 70 -0.12 -7.23 8.06
C GLU A 70 -0.46 -7.10 9.55
N GLY A 71 -0.30 -8.19 10.29
CA GLY A 71 -0.43 -8.23 11.76
C GLY A 71 0.90 -8.38 12.48
N SER A 72 2.00 -8.52 11.74
CA SER A 72 3.34 -8.71 12.28
C SER A 72 4.21 -7.46 12.08
N ASP A 73 5.23 -7.30 12.93
CA ASP A 73 6.20 -6.22 12.81
C ASP A 73 6.92 -6.22 11.44
N PRO A 74 7.16 -5.04 10.80
CA PRO A 74 7.87 -4.94 9.52
C PRO A 74 9.24 -5.63 9.45
N ALA A 75 9.94 -5.83 10.57
CA ALA A 75 11.19 -6.58 10.64
C ALA A 75 11.00 -8.09 10.35
N ARG A 76 9.78 -8.61 10.52
CA ARG A 76 9.43 -10.02 10.24
C ARG A 76 8.95 -10.24 8.81
N TRP A 77 8.69 -9.18 8.05
CA TRP A 77 8.22 -9.30 6.67
C TRP A 77 9.31 -9.83 5.74
N PRO A 78 8.95 -10.42 4.58
CA PRO A 78 9.93 -10.90 3.61
C PRO A 78 10.85 -9.78 3.12
N ARG A 79 12.15 -10.08 2.97
CA ARG A 79 13.12 -9.12 2.43
C ARG A 79 12.80 -8.74 0.97
N ASP A 80 12.50 -9.72 0.12
CA ASP A 80 12.17 -9.50 -1.28
C ASP A 80 10.70 -9.03 -1.42
N ALA A 81 10.44 -7.86 -0.85
CA ALA A 81 9.14 -7.21 -0.84
C ALA A 81 9.30 -5.69 -0.91
N VAL A 82 8.20 -5.06 -1.29
CA VAL A 82 7.94 -3.63 -1.15
C VAL A 82 7.00 -3.44 0.04
N ALA A 83 7.36 -2.55 0.95
CA ALA A 83 6.56 -2.15 2.09
C ALA A 83 5.85 -0.83 1.82
N ALA A 84 4.60 -0.71 2.25
CA ALA A 84 3.87 0.55 2.30
C ALA A 84 2.88 0.53 3.47
N VAL A 85 2.29 1.68 3.78
CA VAL A 85 1.20 1.73 4.76
C VAL A 85 -0.08 1.17 4.12
N GLY A 86 -0.44 1.72 2.96
CA GLY A 86 -1.59 1.33 2.15
C GLY A 86 -1.31 1.48 0.66
N THR A 87 -2.39 1.63 -0.11
CA THR A 87 -2.37 1.94 -1.55
C THR A 87 -3.37 3.05 -1.81
N HIS A 88 -3.49 3.51 -3.05
CA HIS A 88 -4.51 4.46 -3.48
C HIS A 88 -5.96 3.99 -3.19
N ASP A 89 -6.19 2.68 -3.06
CA ASP A 89 -7.51 2.09 -2.73
C ASP A 89 -7.81 2.08 -1.23
N LEU A 90 -6.82 2.35 -0.39
CA LEU A 90 -6.90 2.20 1.06
C LEU A 90 -6.86 3.57 1.77
N PRO A 91 -7.43 3.66 2.99
CA PRO A 91 -7.44 4.91 3.74
C PRO A 91 -6.03 5.45 4.01
N THR A 92 -5.92 6.77 4.06
CA THR A 92 -4.72 7.47 4.51
C THR A 92 -4.56 7.34 6.03
N ILE A 93 -3.35 7.59 6.53
CA ILE A 93 -3.09 7.65 7.98
C ILE A 93 -3.96 8.71 8.63
N ALA A 94 -4.05 9.91 8.03
CA ALA A 94 -4.86 10.99 8.58
C ALA A 94 -6.35 10.62 8.62
N GLY A 95 -6.88 10.02 7.55
CA GLY A 95 -8.26 9.55 7.48
C GLY A 95 -8.63 8.56 8.58
N ILE A 96 -7.72 7.64 8.90
CA ILE A 96 -7.91 6.66 9.98
C ILE A 96 -7.70 7.29 11.37
N TRP A 97 -6.62 8.06 11.54
CA TRP A 97 -6.21 8.58 12.83
C TRP A 97 -7.26 9.54 13.42
N THR A 98 -7.81 10.42 12.58
CA THR A 98 -8.86 11.38 12.98
C THR A 98 -10.28 10.85 12.76
N ARG A 99 -10.42 9.62 12.25
CA ARG A 99 -11.71 8.98 11.92
C ARG A 99 -12.55 9.77 10.90
N SER A 100 -11.89 10.50 10.00
CA SER A 100 -12.55 11.18 8.88
C SER A 100 -12.77 10.27 7.66
N GLU A 101 -12.18 9.08 7.62
CA GLU A 101 -12.42 8.09 6.56
C GLU A 101 -13.93 7.78 6.42
N PRO A 102 -14.52 7.92 5.21
CA PRO A 102 -15.96 7.71 5.00
C PRO A 102 -16.43 6.28 5.33
N GLU A 103 -15.61 5.27 5.04
CA GLU A 103 -15.91 3.89 5.41
C GLU A 103 -15.66 3.64 6.91
N ARG A 104 -16.63 3.98 7.77
CA ARG A 104 -16.55 3.82 9.24
C ARG A 104 -16.06 2.44 9.71
N ARG A 105 -16.37 1.38 8.97
CA ARG A 105 -15.89 0.01 9.25
C ARG A 105 -14.36 -0.08 9.28
N LEU A 106 -13.64 0.81 8.61
CA LEU A 106 -12.17 0.84 8.55
C LEU A 106 -11.55 1.59 9.74
N HIS A 107 -12.32 2.27 10.58
CA HIS A 107 -11.79 3.04 11.72
C HIS A 107 -11.07 2.15 12.75
N HIS A 108 -11.32 0.84 12.76
CA HIS A 108 -10.56 -0.13 13.57
C HIS A 108 -9.07 -0.18 13.20
N LEU A 109 -8.67 0.27 12.01
CA LEU A 109 -7.25 0.37 11.61
C LEU A 109 -6.47 1.35 12.47
N ARG A 110 -7.14 2.23 13.23
CA ARG A 110 -6.49 3.11 14.21
C ARG A 110 -5.75 2.30 15.27
N ASP A 111 -6.28 1.16 15.69
CA ASP A 111 -5.62 0.29 16.67
C ASP A 111 -4.28 -0.24 16.14
N LYS A 112 -4.17 -0.45 14.82
CA LYS A 112 -2.88 -0.80 14.20
C LYS A 112 -1.89 0.35 14.27
N LEU A 113 -2.32 1.59 14.01
CA LEU A 113 -1.44 2.76 14.14
C LEU A 113 -0.96 2.94 15.59
N VAL A 114 -1.87 2.81 16.57
CA VAL A 114 -1.52 2.87 17.99
C VAL A 114 -0.55 1.76 18.37
N SER A 115 -0.82 0.52 17.93
CA SER A 115 0.07 -0.62 18.21
C SER A 115 1.43 -0.49 17.53
N LEU A 116 1.49 0.13 16.34
CA LEU A 116 2.74 0.29 15.60
C LEU A 116 3.59 1.42 16.17
N THR A 117 2.96 2.56 16.50
CA THR A 117 3.66 3.81 16.81
C THR A 117 3.74 4.12 18.30
N HIS A 118 2.84 3.56 19.12
CA HIS A 118 2.68 3.85 20.55
C HIS A 118 2.49 5.34 20.88
N LEU A 119 1.91 6.10 19.96
CA LEU A 119 1.67 7.54 20.11
C LEU A 119 0.33 7.83 20.81
N PRO A 120 0.23 8.92 21.59
CA PRO A 120 -1.00 9.35 22.25
C PRO A 120 -2.02 9.88 21.24
N ASP A 121 -3.31 9.86 21.61
CA ASP A 121 -4.44 10.15 20.74
C ASP A 121 -4.41 11.57 20.13
N GLU A 122 -3.81 12.52 20.85
CA GLU A 122 -3.69 13.94 20.48
C GLU A 122 -2.58 14.22 19.46
N THR A 123 -1.82 13.20 19.07
CA THR A 123 -0.71 13.34 18.12
C THR A 123 -1.20 13.76 16.74
N SER A 124 -0.48 14.68 16.08
CA SER A 124 -0.85 15.12 14.74
C SER A 124 -0.77 13.98 13.73
N PRO A 125 -1.64 13.95 12.69
CA PRO A 125 -1.58 12.92 11.64
C PRO A 125 -0.22 12.78 10.97
N VAL A 126 0.47 13.91 10.74
CA VAL A 126 1.82 13.93 10.13
C VAL A 126 2.84 13.28 11.05
N ASP A 127 2.79 13.53 12.37
CA ASP A 127 3.69 12.88 13.32
C ASP A 127 3.47 11.36 13.39
N VAL A 128 2.19 10.93 13.33
CA VAL A 128 1.84 9.51 13.24
C VAL A 128 2.37 8.90 11.94
N ALA A 129 2.26 9.61 10.81
CA ALA A 129 2.81 9.17 9.54
C ALA A 129 4.34 9.02 9.60
N VAL A 130 5.05 10.04 10.08
CA VAL A 130 6.51 10.00 10.28
C VAL A 130 6.91 8.79 11.14
N ALA A 131 6.18 8.53 12.24
CA ALA A 131 6.44 7.38 13.09
C ALA A 131 6.18 6.04 12.37
N ALA A 132 5.04 5.89 11.67
CA ALA A 132 4.74 4.68 10.91
C ALA A 132 5.82 4.40 9.84
N TYR A 133 6.24 5.42 9.09
CA TYR A 133 7.28 5.29 8.08
C TYR A 133 8.66 5.02 8.69
N ARG A 134 8.98 5.52 9.89
CA ARG A 134 10.19 5.11 10.64
C ARG A 134 10.21 3.61 10.93
N HIS A 135 9.08 3.00 11.29
CA HIS A 135 9.00 1.55 11.47
C HIS A 135 9.22 0.79 10.16
N LEU A 136 8.63 1.27 9.06
CA LEU A 136 8.85 0.68 7.74
C LEU A 136 10.30 0.82 7.26
N ALA A 137 10.93 1.97 7.49
CA ALA A 137 12.32 2.25 7.15
C ALA A 137 13.28 1.25 7.81
N ARG A 138 13.04 0.94 9.09
CA ARG A 138 13.80 -0.06 9.87
C ARG A 138 13.37 -1.51 9.62
N GLY A 139 12.30 -1.70 8.85
CA GLY A 139 11.79 -3.01 8.48
C GLY A 139 12.76 -3.79 7.58
N ARG A 140 12.40 -5.03 7.29
CA ARG A 140 13.20 -5.94 6.45
C ARG A 140 12.98 -5.84 4.93
N PRO A 141 11.83 -5.39 4.38
CA PRO A 141 11.60 -5.27 2.94
C PRO A 141 12.67 -4.44 2.23
N ARG A 142 12.88 -4.64 0.92
CA ARG A 142 13.94 -3.95 0.14
C ARG A 142 13.59 -2.50 -0.17
N ILE A 143 12.31 -2.24 -0.43
CA ILE A 143 11.81 -0.93 -0.85
C ILE A 143 10.72 -0.53 0.13
N VAL A 144 10.68 0.74 0.50
CA VAL A 144 9.55 1.36 1.17
C VAL A 144 8.95 2.38 0.21
N LEU A 145 7.63 2.30 -0.01
CA LEU A 145 6.88 3.31 -0.73
C LEU A 145 6.17 4.19 0.27
N VAL A 146 6.35 5.50 0.11
CA VAL A 146 5.71 6.54 0.92
C VAL A 146 4.57 7.13 0.10
N ALA A 147 3.37 7.12 0.65
CA ALA A 147 2.24 7.82 0.06
C ALA A 147 2.39 9.33 0.33
N MET A 148 2.21 10.14 -0.71
CA MET A 148 2.32 11.59 -0.59
C MET A 148 1.19 12.15 0.27
N GLU A 149 0.01 11.53 0.20
CA GLU A 149 -1.14 11.84 1.05
C GLU A 149 -0.79 11.75 2.54
N ASP A 150 -0.10 10.68 2.95
CA ASP A 150 0.32 10.52 4.35
C ASP A 150 1.37 11.57 4.74
N ALA A 151 2.35 11.82 3.87
CA ALA A 151 3.41 12.80 4.11
C ALA A 151 2.88 14.24 4.19
N LEU A 152 1.76 14.53 3.53
CA LEU A 152 1.09 15.83 3.53
C LEU A 152 -0.10 15.90 4.50
N GLY A 153 -0.41 14.82 5.22
CA GLY A 153 -1.54 14.78 6.17
C GLY A 153 -2.92 14.85 5.50
N VAL A 154 -3.05 14.43 4.24
CA VAL A 154 -4.31 14.42 3.50
C VAL A 154 -5.26 13.38 4.08
N HIS A 155 -6.50 13.78 4.34
CA HIS A 155 -7.50 12.94 4.99
C HIS A 155 -8.19 11.98 4.01
N GLU A 156 -8.39 12.42 2.78
CA GLU A 156 -9.09 11.71 1.75
C GLU A 156 -8.14 10.79 0.97
N ARG A 157 -8.56 9.54 0.73
CA ARG A 157 -7.89 8.66 -0.23
C ARG A 157 -8.32 8.98 -1.66
N PRO A 158 -7.49 8.75 -2.67
CA PRO A 158 -7.80 9.08 -4.06
C PRO A 158 -8.88 8.20 -4.70
N ASN A 159 -9.10 6.98 -4.18
CA ASN A 159 -10.10 6.05 -4.69
C ASN A 159 -10.80 5.26 -3.59
N VAL A 160 -12.11 5.09 -3.71
CA VAL A 160 -12.93 4.19 -2.89
C VAL A 160 -13.41 3.03 -3.77
N PRO A 161 -12.86 1.82 -3.60
CA PRO A 161 -13.27 0.68 -4.41
C PRO A 161 -14.76 0.37 -4.32
N GLY A 162 -15.40 0.20 -5.48
CA GLY A 162 -16.81 -0.17 -5.57
C GLY A 162 -17.80 1.00 -5.64
N THR A 163 -17.32 2.24 -5.70
CA THR A 163 -18.15 3.43 -5.98
C THR A 163 -17.96 3.89 -7.43
N ILE A 164 -18.97 4.58 -7.96
CA ILE A 164 -18.95 5.17 -9.30
C ILE A 164 -19.19 6.68 -9.18
N ASP A 165 -20.32 7.06 -8.57
CA ASP A 165 -20.78 8.46 -8.46
C ASP A 165 -20.78 8.96 -6.99
N GLU A 166 -20.59 8.07 -6.02
CA GLU A 166 -20.67 8.36 -4.59
C GLU A 166 -19.41 9.03 -4.02
N PHE A 167 -18.28 8.91 -4.71
CA PHE A 167 -17.00 9.48 -4.31
C PHE A 167 -16.28 10.05 -5.53
N PRO A 168 -15.55 11.19 -5.43
CA PRO A 168 -14.80 11.78 -6.53
C PRO A 168 -13.51 10.99 -6.84
N ASN A 169 -13.64 9.70 -7.15
CA ASN A 169 -12.53 8.81 -7.47
C ASN A 169 -11.63 9.42 -8.55
N TRP A 170 -10.32 9.41 -8.32
CA TRP A 170 -9.29 9.88 -9.26
C TRP A 170 -9.36 11.37 -9.62
N ARG A 171 -10.08 12.18 -8.82
CA ARG A 171 -10.27 13.62 -9.04
C ARG A 171 -9.72 14.49 -7.91
N LEU A 172 -9.17 13.88 -6.87
CA LEU A 172 -8.60 14.59 -5.73
C LEU A 172 -7.14 14.93 -6.01
N ALA A 173 -6.81 16.22 -5.96
CA ALA A 173 -5.44 16.71 -6.09
C ALA A 173 -4.75 16.74 -4.72
N LEU A 174 -3.42 16.61 -4.71
CA LEU A 174 -2.63 16.93 -3.52
C LEU A 174 -2.78 18.42 -3.17
N PRO A 175 -2.71 18.79 -1.87
CA PRO A 175 -3.01 20.16 -1.42
C PRO A 175 -1.93 21.19 -1.78
N LEU A 176 -0.77 20.74 -2.27
CA LEU A 176 0.38 21.58 -2.57
C LEU A 176 0.86 21.34 -4.01
N PRO A 177 1.41 22.37 -4.67
CA PRO A 177 2.10 22.21 -5.94
C PRO A 177 3.45 21.49 -5.75
N ILE A 178 4.02 20.97 -6.84
CA ILE A 178 5.21 20.10 -6.74
C ILE A 178 6.43 20.82 -6.15
N GLU A 179 6.54 22.14 -6.41
CA GLU A 179 7.61 23.01 -5.91
C GLU A 179 7.63 23.08 -4.37
N ASP A 180 6.46 23.00 -3.74
CA ASP A 180 6.30 23.11 -2.29
C ASP A 180 6.33 21.73 -1.59
N ILE A 181 5.91 20.68 -2.31
CA ILE A 181 5.85 19.31 -1.79
C ILE A 181 7.20 18.83 -1.28
N GLU A 182 8.29 19.11 -1.99
CA GLU A 182 9.63 18.64 -1.62
C GLU A 182 10.10 19.23 -0.28
N GLN A 183 9.55 20.38 0.10
CA GLN A 183 9.89 21.10 1.33
C GLN A 183 8.86 20.91 2.46
N ALA A 184 7.79 20.15 2.21
CA ALA A 184 6.77 19.90 3.22
C ALA A 184 7.36 19.17 4.45
N ASP A 185 6.93 19.56 5.65
CA ASP A 185 7.47 19.05 6.92
C ASP A 185 7.45 17.52 7.00
N GLY A 186 6.30 16.89 6.71
CA GLY A 186 6.18 15.44 6.75
C GLY A 186 7.07 14.73 5.73
N VAL A 187 7.20 15.29 4.51
CA VAL A 187 8.08 14.75 3.46
C VAL A 187 9.53 14.78 3.91
N THR A 188 10.02 15.95 4.35
CA THR A 188 11.43 16.12 4.76
C THR A 188 11.78 15.23 5.96
N ARG A 189 10.87 15.09 6.93
CA ARG A 189 11.05 14.23 8.11
C ARG A 189 11.02 12.74 7.76
N ILE A 190 10.10 12.30 6.90
CA ILE A 190 10.09 10.90 6.43
C ILE A 190 11.37 10.58 5.66
N VAL A 191 11.83 11.48 4.79
CA VAL A 191 13.11 11.32 4.08
C VAL A 191 14.28 11.20 5.06
N ALA A 192 14.29 11.98 6.15
CA ALA A 192 15.31 11.87 7.19
C ALA A 192 15.30 10.49 7.87
N GLU A 193 14.12 9.95 8.19
CA GLU A 193 13.99 8.60 8.76
C GLU A 193 14.47 7.51 7.79
N MET A 194 14.17 7.66 6.49
CA MET A 194 14.65 6.75 5.44
C MET A 194 16.18 6.77 5.36
N LYS A 195 16.78 7.96 5.27
CA LYS A 195 18.25 8.13 5.23
C LYS A 195 18.92 7.55 6.47
N ALA A 196 18.36 7.82 7.66
CA ALA A 196 18.89 7.30 8.92
C ALA A 196 18.85 5.76 9.00
N ALA A 197 17.91 5.12 8.30
CA ALA A 197 17.80 3.67 8.20
C ALA A 197 18.60 3.07 7.01
N GLY A 198 19.31 3.89 6.24
CA GLY A 198 20.08 3.44 5.06
C GLY A 198 19.20 3.04 3.88
N ARG A 199 18.06 3.71 3.72
CA ARG A 199 17.13 3.54 2.58
C ARG A 199 17.39 4.54 1.47
#